data_AF-A0A7S1HXT4-F1
#
_entry.id   AF-A0A7S1HXT4-F1
#
_cell.length_a   1.000
_cell.length_b   1.000
_cell.length_c   1.000
_cell.angle_alpha   90.00
_cell.angle_beta   90.00
_cell.angle_gamma   90.00
#
_symmetry.space_group_name_H-M   'P 1'
#
loop_
_entity.id
_entity.type
_entity.pdbx_description
1 polymer ?
#
loop_
_entity_poly.entity_id
_entity_poly.type
_entity_poly.pdbx_seq_one_letter_code
_entity_poly.pdbx_strand_id
1 'polypeptide(L)'
;MSRDAGITWRRIKTGRWLYGFADHGGLIVLAAHNLVNVVWYSLDEGKTWTSFPFTGSEQEKVVVKKILYNPHHPTSHSMLLETVTAEGEGRIYRLLFDGMARECQGMTNPSDSSSDYEWWIPRAEKDDAKCFMGSLQKYAVRKVDTVCWDPVGTVREVHLSNCTCTMDDYECDYGYYEGLDTNGEPVCKKDPKYLSSNYQCVDGQVRVTQGYVKTAGNTCDGGLDLDVKWEKCYIPPSSSGLWPMIGMGLLAAAVVAVGFVYRGPIGECVGQIIDFQTTLFRGTGYQAPDQQFSESFDLEDDEDLEGAAGDPGAEAPADEQEQDLRRDLECPPPQQDESSAPTEAPTPTGPSFTPVVPPRATPIAPPRQATQPERLMPQSMPAPHAPPPALGPQADTEDDDYML
;
A
#
# COMPACT_ATOMS: atom_id res chain seq x y z
N MET A 1 -11.24 -17.63 -7.22
CA MET A 1 -11.72 -16.25 -7.43
C MET A 1 -12.70 -15.94 -6.30
N SER A 2 -12.53 -14.79 -5.68
CA SER A 2 -13.46 -14.20 -4.72
C SER A 2 -13.99 -12.89 -5.29
N ARG A 3 -15.20 -12.50 -4.88
CA ARG A 3 -15.82 -11.20 -5.18
C ARG A 3 -16.17 -10.41 -3.92
N ASP A 4 -15.88 -10.98 -2.76
CA ASP A 4 -16.23 -10.48 -1.43
C ASP A 4 -14.97 -10.35 -0.57
N ALA A 5 -13.90 -9.83 -1.18
CA ALA A 5 -12.61 -9.57 -0.55
C ALA A 5 -11.97 -10.77 0.18
N GLY A 6 -12.25 -11.99 -0.29
CA GLY A 6 -11.64 -13.21 0.22
C GLY A 6 -12.48 -14.01 1.21
N ILE A 7 -13.71 -13.57 1.52
CA ILE A 7 -14.60 -14.33 2.42
C ILE A 7 -15.02 -15.65 1.77
N THR A 8 -15.47 -15.62 0.52
CA THR A 8 -15.84 -16.83 -0.23
C THR A 8 -15.00 -16.99 -1.49
N TRP A 9 -14.63 -18.24 -1.75
CA TRP A 9 -13.81 -18.61 -2.90
C TRP A 9 -14.53 -19.62 -3.77
N ARG A 10 -14.56 -19.34 -5.08
CA ARG A 10 -14.96 -20.33 -6.09
C ARG A 10 -13.81 -20.67 -7.01
N ARG A 11 -13.70 -21.96 -7.35
CA ARG A 11 -12.82 -22.44 -8.43
C ARG A 11 -13.49 -22.15 -9.77
N ILE A 12 -12.81 -21.41 -10.65
CA ILE A 12 -13.31 -21.01 -11.98
C ILE A 12 -12.80 -21.93 -13.10
N LYS A 13 -11.52 -22.33 -13.06
CA LYS A 13 -10.87 -23.26 -13.99
C LYS A 13 -9.79 -24.05 -13.23
N THR A 14 -9.46 -25.24 -13.73
CA THR A 14 -8.36 -26.06 -13.20
C THR A 14 -7.11 -25.90 -14.07
N GLY A 15 -5.92 -25.95 -13.47
CA GLY A 15 -4.65 -25.80 -14.17
C GLY A 15 -4.03 -24.41 -13.99
N ARG A 16 -3.01 -24.11 -14.81
CA ARG A 16 -2.30 -22.82 -14.80
C ARG A 16 -2.85 -21.90 -15.87
N TRP A 17 -3.26 -20.72 -15.44
CA TRP A 17 -3.90 -19.72 -16.29
C TRP A 17 -3.27 -18.36 -16.04
N LEU A 18 -3.04 -17.62 -17.11
CA LEU A 18 -2.86 -16.16 -17.07
C LEU A 18 -4.25 -15.53 -17.02
N TYR A 19 -4.38 -14.43 -16.28
CA TYR A 19 -5.62 -13.68 -16.18
C TYR A 19 -5.34 -12.19 -16.31
N GLY A 20 -6.33 -11.44 -16.77
CA GLY A 20 -6.32 -9.99 -16.78
C GLY A 20 -7.71 -9.44 -16.53
N PHE A 21 -7.75 -8.25 -15.94
CA PHE A 21 -8.97 -7.52 -15.63
C PHE A 21 -9.00 -6.20 -16.42
N ALA A 22 -10.19 -5.78 -16.80
CA ALA A 22 -10.48 -4.48 -17.36
C ALA A 22 -11.88 -4.04 -16.92
N ASP A 23 -12.26 -2.80 -17.21
CA ASP A 23 -13.54 -2.22 -16.83
C ASP A 23 -13.85 -2.35 -15.33
N HIS A 24 -12.88 -1.97 -14.51
CA HIS A 24 -12.91 -2.11 -13.04
C HIS A 24 -13.28 -3.51 -12.51
N GLY A 25 -12.98 -4.57 -13.28
CA GLY A 25 -13.28 -5.96 -12.95
C GLY A 25 -14.50 -6.52 -13.68
N GLY A 26 -15.21 -5.69 -14.46
CA GLY A 26 -16.36 -6.08 -15.26
C GLY A 26 -16.02 -7.01 -16.43
N LEU A 27 -14.79 -6.92 -16.95
CA LEU A 27 -14.23 -7.82 -17.96
C LEU A 27 -13.07 -8.62 -17.36
N ILE A 28 -13.13 -9.94 -17.50
CA ILE A 28 -12.06 -10.86 -17.10
C ILE A 28 -11.68 -11.72 -18.29
N VAL A 29 -10.38 -11.78 -18.61
CA VAL A 29 -9.85 -12.65 -19.66
C VAL A 29 -8.88 -13.66 -19.06
N LEU A 30 -8.97 -14.92 -19.48
CA LEU A 30 -8.09 -16.01 -19.13
C LEU A 30 -7.43 -16.60 -20.39
N ALA A 31 -6.15 -16.92 -20.28
CA ALA A 31 -5.43 -17.72 -21.26
C ALA A 31 -4.74 -18.89 -20.54
N ALA A 32 -4.86 -20.11 -21.08
CA ALA A 32 -4.15 -21.23 -20.48
C ALA A 32 -2.64 -21.05 -20.69
N HIS A 33 -1.85 -21.42 -19.69
CA HIS A 33 -0.38 -21.38 -19.79
C HIS A 33 0.12 -22.58 -20.62
N ASN A 34 -0.16 -22.57 -21.91
CA ASN A 34 0.18 -23.60 -22.90
C ASN A 34 0.12 -23.01 -24.33
N LEU A 35 0.38 -23.82 -25.36
CA LEU A 35 0.12 -23.50 -26.76
C LEU A 35 -1.40 -23.43 -27.00
N VAL A 36 -1.93 -22.23 -27.22
CA VAL A 36 -3.36 -21.95 -27.33
C VAL A 36 -3.68 -21.07 -28.52
N ASN A 37 -4.92 -21.18 -29.00
CA ASN A 37 -5.53 -20.29 -29.98
C ASN A 37 -6.84 -19.67 -29.46
N VAL A 38 -7.22 -19.99 -28.22
CA VAL A 38 -8.47 -19.60 -27.59
C VAL A 38 -8.18 -18.93 -26.26
N VAL A 39 -8.84 -17.80 -26.02
CA VAL A 39 -8.98 -17.19 -24.69
C VAL A 39 -10.37 -17.49 -24.14
N TRP A 40 -10.51 -17.44 -22.83
CA TRP A 40 -11.81 -17.44 -22.16
C TRP A 40 -12.06 -16.07 -21.59
N TYR A 41 -13.28 -15.56 -21.69
CA TYR A 41 -13.64 -14.29 -21.08
C TYR A 41 -14.95 -14.41 -20.30
N SER A 42 -15.14 -13.49 -19.37
CA SER A 42 -16.37 -13.35 -18.58
C SER A 42 -16.71 -11.87 -18.46
N LEU A 43 -18.01 -11.58 -18.60
CA LEU A 43 -18.60 -10.23 -18.47
C LEU A 43 -19.46 -10.09 -17.20
N ASP A 44 -19.56 -11.16 -16.39
CA ASP A 44 -20.40 -11.29 -15.21
C ASP A 44 -19.57 -11.70 -13.98
N GLU A 45 -18.37 -11.09 -13.89
CA GLU A 45 -17.42 -11.26 -12.79
C GLU A 45 -17.05 -12.74 -12.51
N GLY A 46 -16.97 -13.53 -13.58
CA GLY A 46 -16.54 -14.92 -13.57
C GLY A 46 -17.65 -15.94 -13.36
N LYS A 47 -18.94 -15.54 -13.43
CA LYS A 47 -20.09 -16.44 -13.20
C LYS A 47 -20.31 -17.36 -14.39
N THR A 48 -20.21 -16.82 -15.60
CA THR A 48 -20.19 -17.57 -16.84
C THR A 48 -18.90 -17.26 -17.61
N TRP A 49 -18.50 -18.20 -18.46
CA TRP A 49 -17.25 -18.13 -19.20
C TRP A 49 -17.50 -18.52 -20.66
N THR A 50 -17.08 -17.66 -21.57
CA THR A 50 -17.20 -17.87 -23.02
C THR A 50 -15.82 -18.03 -23.63
N SER A 51 -15.64 -19.01 -24.50
CA SER A 51 -14.40 -19.20 -25.25
C SER A 51 -14.41 -18.38 -26.55
N PHE A 52 -13.30 -17.75 -26.87
CA PHE A 52 -13.11 -16.98 -28.11
C PHE A 52 -11.79 -17.36 -28.80
N PRO A 53 -11.82 -17.86 -30.05
CA PRO A 53 -10.61 -18.04 -30.84
C PRO A 53 -10.04 -16.68 -31.23
N PHE A 54 -8.81 -16.38 -30.81
CA PHE A 54 -8.19 -15.07 -31.01
C PHE A 54 -7.10 -15.04 -32.09
N THR A 55 -6.66 -16.21 -32.56
CA THR A 55 -5.73 -16.33 -33.69
C THR A 55 -6.52 -16.38 -35.01
N GLY A 56 -5.86 -16.05 -36.13
CA GLY A 56 -6.53 -15.99 -37.43
C GLY A 56 -6.88 -17.35 -38.03
N SER A 57 -6.35 -18.44 -37.44
CA SER A 57 -6.48 -19.81 -37.93
C SER A 57 -6.40 -20.80 -36.76
N GLU A 58 -7.17 -21.89 -36.81
CA GLU A 58 -7.16 -22.95 -35.79
C GLU A 58 -5.80 -23.66 -35.66
N GLN A 59 -5.01 -23.63 -36.73
CA GLN A 59 -3.68 -24.23 -36.77
C GLN A 59 -2.62 -23.33 -36.12
N GLU A 60 -2.87 -22.02 -36.06
CA GLU A 60 -1.99 -21.06 -35.41
C GLU A 60 -2.22 -21.10 -33.89
N LYS A 61 -1.27 -21.70 -33.16
CA LYS A 61 -1.25 -21.72 -31.70
C LYS A 61 -0.01 -21.00 -31.18
N VAL A 62 -0.21 -20.21 -30.14
CA VAL A 62 0.84 -19.39 -29.51
C VAL A 62 0.86 -19.62 -28.00
N VAL A 63 2.00 -19.37 -27.38
CA VAL A 63 2.11 -19.28 -25.92
C VAL A 63 1.82 -17.84 -25.52
N VAL A 64 0.76 -17.63 -24.74
CA VAL A 64 0.49 -16.31 -24.13
C VAL A 64 1.50 -16.08 -23.01
N LYS A 65 2.20 -14.95 -23.06
CA LYS A 65 3.18 -14.52 -22.05
C LYS A 65 2.58 -13.53 -21.08
N LYS A 66 1.80 -12.56 -21.57
CA LYS A 66 1.12 -11.55 -20.75
C LYS A 66 -0.24 -11.19 -21.32
N ILE A 67 -1.14 -10.77 -20.42
CA ILE A 67 -2.39 -10.11 -20.74
C ILE A 67 -2.28 -8.71 -20.17
N LEU A 68 -2.29 -7.70 -21.03
CA LEU A 68 -2.09 -6.30 -20.68
C LEU A 68 -3.41 -5.55 -20.84
N TYR A 69 -3.75 -4.73 -19.85
CA TYR A 69 -4.84 -3.77 -19.90
C TYR A 69 -4.28 -2.36 -20.09
N ASN A 70 -5.13 -1.39 -20.40
CA ASN A 70 -4.71 0.01 -20.50
C ASN A 70 -4.75 0.69 -19.12
N PRO A 71 -3.61 1.04 -18.50
CA PRO A 71 -3.60 1.63 -17.16
C PRO A 71 -4.15 3.06 -17.12
N HIS A 72 -4.09 3.80 -18.23
CA HIS A 72 -4.61 5.17 -18.32
C HIS A 72 -6.11 5.24 -18.60
N HIS A 73 -6.71 4.11 -18.98
CA HIS A 73 -8.13 3.99 -19.29
C HIS A 73 -8.71 2.75 -18.61
N PRO A 74 -8.99 2.81 -17.30
CA PRO A 74 -9.42 1.64 -16.52
C PRO A 74 -10.78 1.07 -16.96
N THR A 75 -11.60 1.89 -17.63
CA THR A 75 -12.86 1.50 -18.29
C THR A 75 -12.68 1.09 -19.75
N SER A 76 -11.45 0.83 -20.21
CA SER A 76 -11.21 0.34 -21.58
C SER A 76 -11.71 -1.09 -21.75
N HIS A 77 -12.49 -1.34 -22.79
CA HIS A 77 -12.95 -2.68 -23.19
C HIS A 77 -11.96 -3.38 -24.13
N SER A 78 -10.66 -3.07 -24.01
CA SER A 78 -9.63 -3.67 -24.86
C SER A 78 -8.47 -4.18 -24.05
N MET A 79 -7.88 -5.29 -24.51
CA MET A 79 -6.72 -5.93 -23.89
C MET A 79 -5.72 -6.35 -24.95
N LEU A 80 -4.44 -6.35 -24.61
CA LEU A 80 -3.37 -6.84 -25.48
C LEU A 80 -2.86 -8.18 -24.95
N LEU A 81 -2.68 -9.14 -25.84
CA LEU A 81 -2.00 -10.40 -25.56
C LEU A 81 -0.59 -10.32 -26.13
N GLU A 82 0.41 -10.37 -25.25
CA GLU A 82 1.80 -10.59 -25.65
C GLU A 82 2.01 -12.09 -25.78
N THR A 83 2.39 -12.57 -26.97
CA THR A 83 2.47 -14.00 -27.28
C THR A 83 3.75 -14.35 -28.03
N VAL A 84 4.11 -15.62 -28.00
CA VAL A 84 5.25 -16.17 -28.75
C VAL A 84 4.82 -17.45 -29.45
N THR A 85 5.20 -17.63 -30.71
CA THR A 85 4.91 -18.86 -31.47
C THR A 85 5.78 -20.03 -31.00
N ALA A 86 5.52 -21.23 -31.54
CA ALA A 86 6.39 -22.38 -31.27
C ALA A 86 7.83 -22.18 -31.80
N GLU A 87 7.97 -21.38 -32.86
CA GLU A 87 9.24 -21.03 -33.51
C GLU A 87 9.98 -19.89 -32.81
N GLY A 88 9.37 -19.28 -31.77
CA GLY A 88 9.99 -18.19 -31.01
C GLY A 88 9.69 -16.78 -31.54
N GLU A 89 8.80 -16.63 -32.52
CA GLU A 89 8.40 -15.31 -33.03
C GLU A 89 7.41 -14.63 -32.08
N GLY A 90 7.65 -13.35 -31.77
CA GLY A 90 6.72 -12.54 -30.97
C GLY A 90 5.50 -12.09 -31.79
N ARG A 91 4.30 -12.18 -31.20
CA ARG A 91 3.05 -11.64 -31.78
C ARG A 91 2.22 -10.93 -30.73
N ILE A 92 1.56 -9.84 -31.13
CA ILE A 92 0.64 -9.09 -30.29
C ILE A 92 -0.76 -9.20 -30.89
N TYR A 93 -1.72 -9.65 -30.06
CA TYR A 93 -3.13 -9.65 -30.43
C TYR A 93 -3.88 -8.60 -29.60
N ARG A 94 -4.70 -7.79 -30.26
CA ARG A 94 -5.59 -6.85 -29.59
C ARG A 94 -7.00 -7.43 -29.53
N LEU A 95 -7.48 -7.69 -28.32
CA LEU A 95 -8.86 -8.08 -28.06
C LEU A 95 -9.71 -6.81 -27.89
N LEU A 96 -10.84 -6.75 -28.58
CA LEU A 96 -11.80 -5.66 -28.54
C LEU A 96 -13.15 -6.23 -28.10
N PHE A 97 -13.69 -5.69 -27.00
CA PHE A 97 -14.98 -6.08 -26.43
C PHE A 97 -16.04 -4.99 -26.58
N ASP A 98 -15.75 -3.94 -27.36
CA ASP A 98 -16.67 -2.86 -27.68
C ASP A 98 -17.98 -3.39 -28.27
N GLY A 99 -19.11 -2.86 -27.80
CA GLY A 99 -20.45 -3.24 -28.27
C GLY A 99 -20.97 -4.59 -27.77
N MET A 100 -20.25 -5.29 -26.89
CA MET A 100 -20.74 -6.55 -26.31
C MET A 100 -21.74 -6.37 -25.16
N ALA A 101 -21.85 -5.16 -24.62
CA ALA A 101 -22.79 -4.81 -23.58
C ALA A 101 -23.24 -3.34 -23.73
N ARG A 102 -24.37 -2.99 -23.13
CA ARG A 102 -24.82 -1.60 -23.00
C ARG A 102 -24.02 -0.86 -21.93
N GLU A 103 -24.10 0.46 -21.89
CA GLU A 103 -23.56 1.25 -20.78
C GLU A 103 -24.37 1.05 -19.48
N CYS A 104 -23.69 1.03 -18.34
CA CYS A 104 -24.27 0.95 -17.01
C CYS A 104 -24.81 2.31 -16.54
N GLN A 105 -25.88 2.31 -15.75
CA GLN A 105 -26.55 3.53 -15.25
C GLN A 105 -26.67 3.53 -13.73
N GLY A 106 -26.70 4.72 -13.11
CA GLY A 106 -27.03 4.88 -11.70
C GLY A 106 -25.89 4.69 -10.69
N MET A 107 -24.63 4.87 -11.08
CA MET A 107 -23.46 4.76 -10.17
C MET A 107 -23.54 5.72 -8.98
N THR A 108 -24.06 6.94 -9.19
CA THR A 108 -24.20 7.97 -8.15
C THR A 108 -25.37 7.72 -7.20
N ASN A 109 -26.31 6.85 -7.57
CA ASN A 109 -27.40 6.41 -6.70
C ASN A 109 -27.61 4.89 -6.78
N PRO A 110 -26.68 4.07 -6.24
CA PRO A 110 -26.77 2.61 -6.27
C PRO A 110 -28.00 2.04 -5.55
N SER A 111 -28.64 2.83 -4.68
CA SER A 111 -29.85 2.44 -3.96
C SER A 111 -31.11 2.49 -4.84
N ASP A 112 -31.06 3.11 -6.03
CA ASP A 112 -32.19 3.17 -6.94
C ASP A 112 -32.50 1.79 -7.55
N SER A 113 -33.78 1.47 -7.68
CA SER A 113 -34.24 0.22 -8.30
C SER A 113 -33.82 0.06 -9.77
N SER A 114 -33.66 1.18 -10.48
CA SER A 114 -33.21 1.24 -11.89
C SER A 114 -31.69 1.26 -12.04
N SER A 115 -30.94 1.40 -10.93
CA SER A 115 -29.48 1.41 -10.97
C SER A 115 -28.91 0.03 -11.29
N ASP A 116 -27.86 0.01 -12.10
CA ASP A 116 -27.06 -1.18 -12.39
C ASP A 116 -26.03 -1.49 -11.29
N TYR A 117 -25.93 -0.62 -10.29
CA TYR A 117 -24.97 -0.70 -9.20
C TYR A 117 -25.67 -1.00 -7.88
N GLU A 118 -24.91 -1.51 -6.92
CA GLU A 118 -25.31 -1.72 -5.55
C GLU A 118 -24.20 -1.25 -4.59
N TRP A 119 -24.58 -0.91 -3.36
CA TRP A 119 -23.60 -0.62 -2.32
C TRP A 119 -23.00 -1.93 -1.81
N TRP A 120 -21.69 -2.07 -1.96
CA TRP A 120 -20.94 -3.16 -1.37
C TRP A 120 -20.04 -2.63 -0.25
N ILE A 121 -20.05 -3.34 0.88
CA ILE A 121 -19.26 -3.02 2.07
C ILE A 121 -18.26 -4.16 2.25
N PRO A 122 -16.94 -3.89 2.28
CA PRO A 122 -15.95 -4.88 2.67
C PRO A 122 -16.25 -5.37 4.08
N ARG A 123 -16.12 -6.67 4.30
CA ARG A 123 -16.32 -7.29 5.62
C ARG A 123 -15.14 -8.18 5.92
N ALA A 124 -14.78 -8.26 7.21
CA ALA A 124 -13.79 -9.24 7.66
C ALA A 124 -14.42 -10.65 7.70
N GLU A 125 -15.67 -10.74 8.13
CA GLU A 125 -16.43 -11.99 8.25
C GLU A 125 -17.81 -11.89 7.60
N LYS A 126 -18.43 -13.05 7.37
CA LYS A 126 -19.66 -13.16 6.57
C LYS A 126 -20.82 -12.29 7.08
N ASP A 127 -20.91 -12.13 8.41
CA ASP A 127 -22.01 -11.43 9.10
C ASP A 127 -21.53 -10.13 9.78
N ASP A 128 -20.32 -9.68 9.48
CA ASP A 128 -19.65 -8.61 10.22
C ASP A 128 -19.43 -7.39 9.34
N ALA A 129 -20.50 -6.62 9.11
CA ALA A 129 -20.39 -5.27 8.53
C ALA A 129 -19.86 -4.30 9.60
N LYS A 130 -18.66 -4.59 10.12
CA LYS A 130 -17.94 -3.75 11.07
C LYS A 130 -17.15 -2.68 10.37
N CYS A 131 -16.84 -1.64 11.14
CA CYS A 131 -15.89 -0.62 10.78
C CYS A 131 -14.50 -1.25 10.69
N PHE A 132 -13.73 -0.84 9.69
CA PHE A 132 -12.36 -1.26 9.51
C PHE A 132 -11.48 -0.02 9.63
N MET A 133 -10.45 -0.05 10.48
CA MET A 133 -9.60 1.11 10.74
C MET A 133 -10.42 2.35 11.17
N GLY A 134 -11.45 2.15 11.99
CA GLY A 134 -12.32 3.23 12.45
C GLY A 134 -13.24 3.85 11.39
N SER A 135 -13.33 3.26 10.20
CA SER A 135 -14.14 3.78 9.11
C SER A 135 -15.03 2.70 8.49
N LEU A 136 -16.27 3.06 8.20
CA LEU A 136 -17.16 2.28 7.36
C LEU A 136 -17.03 2.78 5.92
N GLN A 137 -16.57 1.91 5.02
CA GLN A 137 -16.39 2.23 3.60
C GLN A 137 -17.42 1.46 2.76
N LYS A 138 -18.15 2.17 1.91
CA LYS A 138 -19.08 1.57 0.93
C LYS A 138 -18.63 1.93 -0.47
N TYR A 139 -18.63 0.94 -1.36
CA TYR A 139 -18.27 1.11 -2.76
C TYR A 139 -19.50 0.87 -3.63
N ALA A 140 -19.74 1.72 -4.62
CA ALA A 140 -20.68 1.41 -5.68
C ALA A 140 -20.05 0.34 -6.60
N VAL A 141 -20.62 -0.85 -6.61
CA VAL A 141 -20.16 -1.96 -7.46
C VAL A 141 -21.28 -2.38 -8.39
N ARG A 142 -20.93 -2.88 -9.58
CA ARG A 142 -21.92 -3.38 -10.52
C ARG A 142 -22.63 -4.60 -9.93
N LYS A 143 -23.94 -4.68 -10.10
CA LYS A 143 -24.73 -5.83 -9.69
C LYS A 143 -24.26 -7.09 -10.42
N VAL A 144 -24.22 -8.20 -9.69
CA VAL A 144 -23.76 -9.51 -10.19
C VAL A 144 -24.46 -9.95 -11.49
N ASP A 145 -25.76 -9.72 -11.56
CA ASP A 145 -26.61 -10.22 -12.64
C ASP A 145 -26.79 -9.20 -13.78
N THR A 146 -26.06 -8.08 -13.73
CA THR A 146 -26.10 -7.04 -14.75
C THR A 146 -24.83 -7.06 -15.59
N VAL A 147 -24.99 -7.30 -16.90
CA VAL A 147 -23.91 -7.19 -17.88
C VAL A 147 -24.03 -5.85 -18.60
N CYS A 148 -23.17 -4.91 -18.21
CA CYS A 148 -23.05 -3.58 -18.80
C CYS A 148 -21.63 -3.05 -18.61
N TRP A 149 -21.25 -2.02 -19.36
CA TRP A 149 -19.95 -1.36 -19.29
C TRP A 149 -19.98 -0.11 -18.42
N ASP A 150 -18.98 0.09 -17.56
CA ASP A 150 -18.86 1.35 -16.83
C ASP A 150 -18.65 2.50 -17.83
N PRO A 151 -19.30 3.67 -17.64
CA PRO A 151 -19.10 4.80 -18.54
C PRO A 151 -17.63 5.23 -18.58
N VAL A 152 -17.16 5.70 -19.74
CA VAL A 152 -15.76 6.04 -19.95
C VAL A 152 -15.29 7.12 -18.96
N GLY A 153 -14.17 6.88 -18.27
CA GLY A 153 -13.60 7.83 -17.31
C GLY A 153 -14.32 7.89 -15.96
N THR A 154 -15.29 7.01 -15.71
CA THR A 154 -15.97 6.93 -14.41
C THR A 154 -14.99 6.53 -13.33
N VAL A 155 -15.02 7.24 -12.20
CA VAL A 155 -14.37 6.81 -10.95
C VAL A 155 -15.43 6.16 -10.09
N ARG A 156 -15.08 5.05 -9.44
CA ARG A 156 -16.01 4.33 -8.56
C ARG A 156 -16.44 5.23 -7.41
N GLU A 157 -17.75 5.34 -7.18
CA GLU A 157 -18.30 6.09 -6.04
C GLU A 157 -17.95 5.37 -4.73
N VAL A 158 -17.39 6.11 -3.78
CA VAL A 158 -17.01 5.62 -2.46
C VAL A 158 -17.61 6.51 -1.38
N HIS A 159 -18.35 5.91 -0.46
CA HIS A 159 -18.89 6.59 0.71
C HIS A 159 -18.13 6.16 1.96
N LEU A 160 -17.49 7.12 2.64
CA LEU A 160 -16.76 6.90 3.89
C LEU A 160 -17.48 7.58 5.05
N SER A 161 -17.55 6.90 6.19
CA SER A 161 -18.04 7.48 7.45
C SER A 161 -17.25 6.93 8.62
N ASN A 162 -16.79 7.80 9.51
CA ASN A 162 -16.08 7.38 10.71
C ASN A 162 -17.02 6.68 11.70
N CYS A 163 -16.46 5.74 12.44
CA CYS A 163 -17.12 5.02 13.49
C CYS A 163 -16.60 5.42 14.87
N THR A 164 -17.37 5.07 15.90
CA THR A 164 -16.91 5.19 17.30
C THR A 164 -15.77 4.23 17.58
N CYS A 165 -14.74 4.69 18.28
CA CYS A 165 -13.60 3.88 18.66
C CYS A 165 -13.99 2.72 19.58
N THR A 166 -13.39 1.56 19.34
CA THR A 166 -13.52 0.30 20.08
C THR A 166 -12.13 -0.23 20.48
N MET A 167 -12.05 -1.33 21.24
CA MET A 167 -10.76 -1.94 21.59
C MET A 167 -9.95 -2.38 20.36
N ASP A 168 -10.63 -2.82 19.29
CA ASP A 168 -9.99 -3.29 18.05
C ASP A 168 -9.31 -2.16 17.25
N ASP A 169 -9.56 -0.89 17.62
CA ASP A 169 -8.95 0.29 17.01
C ASP A 169 -7.63 0.71 17.69
N TYR A 170 -7.22 -0.01 18.74
CA TYR A 170 -6.01 0.25 19.53
C TYR A 170 -5.07 -0.95 19.51
N GLU A 171 -3.78 -0.67 19.60
CA GLU A 171 -2.73 -1.68 19.79
C GLU A 171 -1.93 -1.39 21.06
N CYS A 172 -1.13 -2.36 21.52
CA CYS A 172 -0.25 -2.14 22.67
C CYS A 172 0.83 -1.13 22.33
N ASP A 173 0.98 -0.13 23.20
CA ASP A 173 2.01 0.89 23.04
C ASP A 173 3.41 0.32 23.28
N TYR A 174 4.44 1.06 22.88
CA TYR A 174 5.82 0.71 23.07
C TYR A 174 6.15 0.43 24.55
N GLY A 175 6.81 -0.70 24.81
CA GLY A 175 7.10 -1.18 26.17
C GLY A 175 5.94 -1.92 26.83
N TYR A 176 4.86 -2.19 26.08
CA TYR A 176 3.75 -3.05 26.48
C TYR A 176 3.63 -4.24 25.52
N TYR A 177 3.04 -5.33 26.00
CA TYR A 177 2.77 -6.53 25.22
C TYR A 177 1.36 -7.05 25.51
N GLU A 178 0.80 -7.79 24.57
CA GLU A 178 -0.51 -8.41 24.74
C GLU A 178 -0.44 -9.56 25.77
N GLY A 179 -1.26 -9.46 26.81
CA GLY A 179 -1.43 -10.50 27.81
C GLY A 179 -2.90 -10.66 28.18
N LEU A 180 -3.20 -11.46 29.21
CA LEU A 180 -4.56 -11.68 29.69
C LEU A 180 -4.78 -11.07 31.07
N ASP A 181 -5.92 -10.43 31.30
CA ASP A 181 -6.32 -9.94 32.62
C ASP A 181 -6.69 -11.09 33.58
N THR A 182 -7.23 -10.76 34.76
CA THR A 182 -7.66 -11.78 35.75
C THR A 182 -8.88 -12.60 35.30
N ASN A 183 -9.66 -12.10 34.34
CA ASN A 183 -10.83 -12.75 33.78
C ASN A 183 -10.51 -13.53 32.51
N GLY A 184 -9.28 -13.41 31.98
CA GLY A 184 -8.85 -14.04 30.74
C GLY A 184 -9.11 -13.18 29.48
N GLU A 185 -9.40 -11.88 29.64
CA GLU A 185 -9.60 -10.94 28.54
C GLU A 185 -8.25 -10.34 28.07
N PRO A 186 -8.04 -10.12 26.76
CA PRO A 186 -6.83 -9.49 26.24
C PRO A 186 -6.62 -8.09 26.82
N VAL A 187 -5.40 -7.80 27.28
CA VAL A 187 -5.01 -6.53 27.88
C VAL A 187 -3.53 -6.25 27.61
N CYS A 188 -3.17 -4.98 27.38
CA CYS A 188 -1.78 -4.58 27.24
C CYS A 188 -1.10 -4.50 28.61
N LYS A 189 -0.07 -5.31 28.82
CA LYS A 189 0.74 -5.36 30.05
C LYS A 189 2.09 -4.72 29.83
N LYS A 190 2.54 -3.94 30.80
CA LYS A 190 3.87 -3.34 30.79
C LYS A 190 4.94 -4.43 30.83
N ASP A 191 5.90 -4.37 29.92
CA ASP A 191 7.07 -5.26 29.95
C ASP A 191 7.95 -4.92 31.18
N PRO A 192 8.17 -5.87 32.10
CA PRO A 192 9.03 -5.64 33.27
C PRO A 192 10.48 -5.30 32.92
N LYS A 193 10.96 -5.71 31.73
CA LYS A 193 12.31 -5.39 31.23
C LYS A 193 12.39 -3.97 30.68
N TYR A 194 11.24 -3.36 30.39
CA TYR A 194 11.17 -2.00 29.91
C TYR A 194 11.31 -1.03 31.09
N LEU A 195 12.53 -0.52 31.26
CA LEU A 195 12.79 0.64 32.11
C LEU A 195 12.07 1.83 31.48
N SER A 196 11.16 2.48 32.22
CA SER A 196 10.38 3.59 31.69
C SER A 196 11.32 4.59 31.02
N SER A 197 11.02 4.97 29.78
CA SER A 197 11.66 6.11 29.15
C SER A 197 11.55 7.32 30.09
N ASN A 198 12.63 8.08 30.21
CA ASN A 198 12.63 9.34 30.96
C ASN A 198 11.62 10.26 30.30
N TYR A 199 10.38 10.24 30.79
CA TYR A 199 9.34 11.13 30.30
C TYR A 199 9.84 12.56 30.41
N GLN A 200 9.94 13.25 29.26
CA GLN A 200 10.35 14.64 29.25
C GLN A 200 9.19 15.49 29.74
N CYS A 201 9.40 16.15 30.88
CA CYS A 201 8.44 17.10 31.43
C CYS A 201 8.56 18.41 30.65
N VAL A 202 7.54 18.75 29.87
CA VAL A 202 7.47 19.98 29.06
C VAL A 202 6.33 20.83 29.62
N ASP A 203 6.64 22.07 30.01
CA ASP A 203 5.66 23.01 30.58
C ASP A 203 4.85 22.46 31.78
N GLY A 204 5.48 21.61 32.59
CA GLY A 204 4.86 20.98 33.76
C GLY A 204 3.87 19.86 33.40
N GLN A 205 3.89 19.40 32.15
CA GLN A 205 3.07 18.29 31.67
C GLN A 205 3.93 17.20 30.99
N VAL A 206 3.44 15.98 31.10
CA VAL A 206 4.04 14.79 30.52
C VAL A 206 2.96 14.00 29.79
N ARG A 207 3.31 13.45 28.64
CA ARG A 207 2.50 12.48 27.91
C ARG A 207 2.70 11.09 28.50
N VAL A 208 1.66 10.54 29.12
CA VAL A 208 1.68 9.22 29.74
C VAL A 208 0.73 8.30 28.99
N THR A 209 1.28 7.18 28.52
CA THR A 209 0.51 6.13 27.89
C THR A 209 -0.24 5.32 28.93
N GLN A 210 -1.45 4.91 28.56
CA GLN A 210 -2.26 3.97 29.35
C GLN A 210 -1.92 2.50 29.02
N GLY A 211 -0.91 2.27 28.17
CA GLY A 211 -0.49 0.97 27.65
C GLY A 211 -1.01 0.66 26.25
N TYR A 212 -1.78 1.57 25.66
CA TYR A 212 -2.40 1.45 24.35
C TYR A 212 -2.10 2.69 23.52
N VAL A 213 -2.09 2.52 22.21
CA VAL A 213 -2.00 3.60 21.23
C VAL A 213 -2.98 3.32 20.10
N LYS A 214 -3.67 4.35 19.59
CA LYS A 214 -4.56 4.19 18.45
C LYS A 214 -3.75 3.69 17.25
N THR A 215 -4.24 2.65 16.58
CA THR A 215 -3.55 2.06 15.43
C THR A 215 -3.31 3.13 14.36
N ALA A 216 -2.09 3.18 13.83
CA ALA A 216 -1.70 4.21 12.87
C ALA A 216 -2.62 4.20 11.62
N GLY A 217 -3.17 5.38 11.28
CA GLY A 217 -4.11 5.53 10.15
C GLY A 217 -5.57 5.22 10.47
N ASN A 218 -5.88 4.79 11.70
CA ASN A 218 -7.26 4.59 12.15
C ASN A 218 -7.96 5.95 12.34
N THR A 219 -9.17 6.10 11.77
CA THR A 219 -9.93 7.36 11.79
C THR A 219 -11.14 7.34 12.71
N CYS A 220 -11.20 6.38 13.65
CA CYS A 220 -12.30 6.32 14.61
C CYS A 220 -12.37 7.61 15.45
N ASP A 221 -13.60 8.03 15.76
CA ASP A 221 -13.87 9.26 16.52
C ASP A 221 -14.96 9.05 17.57
N GLY A 222 -14.73 9.60 18.77
CA GLY A 222 -15.56 9.35 19.95
C GLY A 222 -15.54 7.89 20.42
N GLY A 223 -16.37 7.57 21.42
CA GLY A 223 -16.42 6.22 22.02
C GLY A 223 -15.29 5.99 23.03
N LEU A 224 -14.56 4.89 22.89
CA LEU A 224 -13.46 4.54 23.77
C LEU A 224 -12.24 5.44 23.51
N ASP A 225 -11.67 6.02 24.58
CA ASP A 225 -10.46 6.84 24.51
C ASP A 225 -9.35 6.25 25.39
N LEU A 226 -8.44 5.53 24.74
CA LEU A 226 -7.22 4.98 25.32
C LEU A 226 -5.95 5.70 24.85
N ASP A 227 -6.09 6.85 24.18
CA ASP A 227 -4.95 7.61 23.71
C ASP A 227 -4.11 8.16 24.86
N VAL A 228 -2.92 8.63 24.52
CA VAL A 228 -1.93 9.16 25.46
C VAL A 228 -2.50 10.37 26.19
N LYS A 229 -2.46 10.34 27.53
CA LYS A 229 -3.00 11.40 28.39
C LYS A 229 -1.91 12.35 28.87
N TRP A 230 -2.30 13.60 29.06
CA TRP A 230 -1.44 14.58 29.71
C TRP A 230 -1.58 14.49 31.22
N GLU A 231 -0.47 14.20 31.90
CA GLU A 231 -0.37 14.23 33.36
C GLU A 231 0.54 15.38 33.80
N LYS A 232 0.33 15.88 35.02
CA LYS A 232 1.20 16.92 35.59
C LYS A 232 2.51 16.28 36.04
N CYS A 233 3.62 16.88 35.65
CA CYS A 233 4.94 16.50 36.13
C CYS A 233 5.60 17.66 36.88
N TYR A 234 6.42 17.32 37.87
CA TYR A 234 7.16 18.28 38.65
C TYR A 234 8.46 18.66 37.93
N ILE A 235 8.56 19.91 37.49
CA ILE A 235 9.84 20.49 37.08
C ILE A 235 10.51 20.98 38.36
N PRO A 236 11.61 20.37 38.83
CA PRO A 236 12.35 20.92 39.96
C PRO A 236 12.75 22.35 39.61
N PRO A 237 12.56 23.32 40.53
CA PRO A 237 12.91 24.70 40.26
C PRO A 237 14.37 24.75 39.85
N SER A 238 14.62 25.22 38.63
CA SER A 238 15.98 25.37 38.13
C SER A 238 16.76 26.20 39.15
N SER A 239 17.82 25.62 39.70
CA SER A 239 18.75 26.32 40.60
C SER A 239 19.51 27.46 39.90
N SER A 240 19.19 27.76 38.64
CA SER A 240 19.71 28.89 37.86
C SER A 240 18.99 30.22 38.11
N GLY A 241 18.06 30.31 39.07
CA GLY A 241 17.52 31.60 39.51
C GLY A 241 18.64 32.50 40.06
N LEU A 242 18.51 33.83 40.02
CA LEU A 242 19.54 34.79 40.45
C LEU A 242 19.96 34.69 41.94
N TRP A 243 19.25 33.92 42.76
CA TRP A 243 19.43 33.83 44.21
C TRP A 243 20.77 33.24 44.68
N PRO A 244 21.32 32.16 44.10
CA PRO A 244 22.67 31.69 44.43
C PRO A 244 23.72 32.72 44.00
N MET A 245 23.52 33.40 42.86
CA MET A 245 24.44 34.43 42.37
C MET A 245 24.46 35.66 43.29
N ILE A 246 23.29 36.10 43.78
CA ILE A 246 23.19 37.17 44.78
C ILE A 246 23.82 36.74 46.11
N GLY A 247 23.57 35.51 46.56
CA GLY A 247 24.16 34.96 47.78
C GLY A 247 25.69 34.89 47.73
N MET A 248 26.24 34.40 46.62
CA MET A 248 27.68 34.31 46.40
C MET A 248 28.32 35.70 46.27
N GLY A 249 27.63 36.64 45.59
CA GLY A 249 28.07 38.03 45.48
C GLY A 249 28.12 38.77 46.82
N LEU A 250 27.10 38.59 47.67
CA LEU A 250 27.09 39.16 49.03
C LEU A 250 28.18 38.57 49.92
N LEU A 251 28.46 37.27 49.78
CA LEU A 251 29.51 36.59 50.55
C LEU A 251 30.91 37.05 50.11
N ALA A 252 31.14 37.22 48.80
CA ALA A 252 32.38 37.81 48.28
C ALA A 252 32.57 39.26 48.75
N ALA A 253 31.51 40.09 48.71
CA ALA A 253 31.56 41.46 49.20
C ALA A 253 31.87 41.53 50.71
N ALA A 254 31.31 40.61 51.51
CA ALA A 254 31.60 40.51 52.94
C ALA A 254 33.07 40.10 53.20
N VAL A 255 33.62 39.15 52.43
CA VAL A 255 35.03 38.73 52.54
C VAL A 255 35.97 39.90 52.18
N VAL A 256 35.66 40.66 51.14
CA VAL A 256 36.44 41.86 50.75
C VAL A 256 36.35 42.95 51.83
N ALA A 257 35.16 43.22 52.37
CA ALA A 257 34.96 44.20 53.42
C ALA A 257 35.70 43.82 54.72
N VAL A 258 35.64 42.55 55.11
CA VAL A 258 36.40 42.02 56.26
C VAL A 258 37.90 42.13 55.99
N GLY A 259 38.38 41.80 54.79
CA GLY A 259 39.78 41.98 54.39
C GLY A 259 40.25 43.44 54.43
N PHE A 260 39.36 44.40 54.14
CA PHE A 260 39.68 45.84 54.18
C PHE A 260 39.72 46.41 55.61
N VAL A 261 38.88 45.91 56.51
CA VAL A 261 38.78 46.37 57.91
C VAL A 261 39.90 45.77 58.76
N TYR A 262 40.30 44.52 58.52
CA TYR A 262 41.40 43.87 59.21
C TYR A 262 42.72 44.02 58.43
N ARG A 263 43.29 45.24 58.42
CA ARG A 263 44.68 45.47 57.98
C ARG A 263 45.68 44.90 58.99
N GLY A 264 45.79 43.57 58.99
CA GLY A 264 46.86 42.79 59.61
C GLY A 264 47.66 42.01 58.56
N PRO A 265 48.73 41.29 58.96
CA PRO A 265 49.73 40.67 58.06
C PRO A 265 49.19 39.53 57.14
N ILE A 266 47.88 39.34 57.07
CA ILE A 266 47.20 38.42 56.15
C ILE A 266 46.83 39.14 54.84
N GLY A 267 46.82 40.48 54.81
CA GLY A 267 46.52 41.28 53.62
C GLY A 267 47.51 41.07 52.45
N GLU A 268 48.75 40.66 52.73
CA GLU A 268 49.74 40.34 51.69
C GLU A 268 49.51 38.97 51.03
N CYS A 269 48.81 38.03 51.70
CA CYS A 269 48.44 36.74 51.10
C CYS A 269 47.22 36.83 50.17
N VAL A 270 46.26 37.70 50.46
CA VAL A 270 45.05 37.86 49.63
C VAL A 270 45.37 38.62 48.33
N GLY A 271 46.34 39.54 48.36
CA GLY A 271 46.84 40.23 47.17
C GLY A 271 47.47 39.31 46.12
N GLN A 272 48.14 38.21 46.52
CA GLN A 272 48.73 37.25 45.58
C GLN A 272 47.74 36.25 44.98
N ILE A 273 46.61 35.98 45.63
CA ILE A 273 45.58 35.06 45.11
C ILE A 273 44.75 35.72 44.01
N ILE A 274 44.54 37.04 44.09
CA ILE A 274 43.82 37.80 43.05
C ILE A 274 44.63 37.85 41.75
N ASP A 275 45.96 37.94 41.81
CA ASP A 275 46.84 37.91 40.61
C ASP A 275 46.96 36.52 39.95
N PHE A 276 46.66 35.44 40.68
CA PHE A 276 46.66 34.08 40.11
C PHE A 276 45.41 33.81 39.27
N GLN A 277 44.26 34.41 39.60
CA GLN A 277 43.06 34.31 38.75
C GLN A 277 43.13 35.21 37.52
N THR A 278 43.74 36.39 37.57
CA THR A 278 43.93 37.23 36.37
C THR A 278 44.92 36.63 35.35
N THR A 279 45.77 35.68 35.77
CA THR A 279 46.70 34.99 34.88
C THR A 279 46.12 33.68 34.30
N LEU A 280 45.18 33.02 34.99
CA LEU A 280 44.48 31.84 34.46
C LEU A 280 43.40 32.17 33.40
N PHE A 281 42.97 33.43 33.29
CA PHE A 281 42.09 33.89 32.20
C PHE A 281 42.85 34.53 31.01
N ARG A 282 44.18 34.37 30.94
CA ARG A 282 44.98 34.72 29.76
C ARG A 282 45.81 33.52 29.30
N GLY A 283 45.12 32.50 28.77
CA GLY A 283 45.79 31.48 27.97
C GLY A 283 45.14 30.11 27.97
N THR A 284 44.02 29.96 27.26
CA THR A 284 43.82 28.86 26.31
C THR A 284 42.77 29.33 25.32
N GLY A 285 43.22 29.84 24.17
CA GLY A 285 42.40 29.81 22.97
C GLY A 285 42.23 28.35 22.57
N TYR A 286 41.11 27.76 22.96
CA TYR A 286 40.60 26.54 22.34
C TYR A 286 39.26 26.91 21.71
N GLN A 287 39.30 27.10 20.40
CA GLN A 287 38.12 27.27 19.56
C GLN A 287 37.47 25.89 19.44
N ALA A 288 36.28 25.73 20.03
CA ALA A 288 35.41 24.61 19.68
C ALA A 288 34.96 24.82 18.22
N PRO A 289 34.98 23.78 17.37
CA PRO A 289 34.49 23.90 16.00
C PRO A 289 32.99 24.18 16.00
N ASP A 290 32.59 25.05 15.08
CA ASP A 290 31.21 25.45 14.82
C ASP A 290 30.30 24.22 14.68
N GLN A 291 29.33 24.09 15.58
CA GLN A 291 28.13 23.29 15.32
C GLN A 291 27.22 24.13 14.45
N GLN A 292 27.48 24.10 13.15
CA GLN A 292 26.60 24.59 12.12
C GLN A 292 25.55 23.49 11.85
N PHE A 293 24.44 23.53 12.58
CA PHE A 293 23.18 22.93 12.15
C PHE A 293 22.06 23.93 12.42
N SER A 294 21.97 24.89 11.51
CA SER A 294 20.75 25.62 11.21
C SER A 294 20.21 25.11 9.89
N GLU A 295 18.88 25.00 9.81
CA GLU A 295 18.07 24.89 8.59
C GLU A 295 18.15 23.50 7.92
N SER A 296 17.13 22.99 7.25
CA SER A 296 15.69 23.23 7.12
C SER A 296 15.28 22.01 6.29
N PHE A 297 14.23 21.31 6.69
CA PHE A 297 13.72 20.17 5.94
C PHE A 297 12.83 20.73 4.83
N ASP A 298 13.42 21.10 3.69
CA ASP A 298 12.69 21.35 2.46
C ASP A 298 12.73 20.08 1.61
N LEU A 299 11.55 19.49 1.43
CA LEU A 299 11.28 18.46 0.44
C LEU A 299 10.94 19.17 -0.87
N GLU A 300 11.83 19.11 -1.84
CA GLU A 300 11.48 19.40 -3.23
C GLU A 300 11.93 18.25 -4.14
N ASP A 301 11.08 18.02 -5.12
CA ASP A 301 10.92 16.85 -5.96
C ASP A 301 12.06 16.67 -6.99
N ASP A 302 12.50 15.42 -7.19
CA ASP A 302 13.35 15.04 -8.32
C ASP A 302 12.48 14.66 -9.52
N GLU A 303 12.32 15.59 -10.47
CA GLU A 303 11.99 15.30 -11.86
C GLU A 303 13.25 15.38 -12.75
N ASP A 304 13.50 14.27 -13.46
CA ASP A 304 13.95 14.15 -14.85
C ASP A 304 15.21 14.89 -15.41
N LEU A 305 16.18 14.03 -15.77
CA LEU A 305 16.79 13.84 -17.10
C LEU A 305 17.95 14.70 -17.65
N GLU A 306 18.85 13.93 -18.28
CA GLU A 306 19.73 14.20 -19.45
C GLU A 306 21.13 14.85 -19.28
N GLY A 307 22.15 13.97 -19.35
CA GLY A 307 23.08 13.92 -20.49
C GLY A 307 24.28 14.87 -20.53
N ALA A 308 25.51 14.32 -20.47
CA ALA A 308 26.57 14.51 -21.49
C ALA A 308 27.94 13.96 -21.00
N ALA A 309 28.69 13.38 -21.93
CA ALA A 309 30.00 12.76 -21.77
C ALA A 309 31.16 13.78 -21.73
N GLY A 310 32.30 13.41 -21.12
CA GLY A 310 33.58 14.10 -21.26
C GLY A 310 34.69 13.57 -20.34
N ASP A 311 35.81 13.18 -20.95
CA ASP A 311 36.98 12.41 -20.46
C ASP A 311 38.00 13.24 -19.61
N PRO A 312 39.23 12.80 -19.25
CA PRO A 312 39.67 12.63 -17.87
C PRO A 312 40.94 13.45 -17.50
N GLY A 313 41.37 13.35 -16.23
CA GLY A 313 42.78 13.49 -15.86
C GLY A 313 43.14 14.70 -15.00
N ALA A 314 43.44 14.43 -13.72
CA ALA A 314 44.53 15.06 -12.97
C ALA A 314 44.78 14.25 -11.68
N GLU A 315 46.00 13.71 -11.56
CA GLU A 315 46.50 12.98 -10.38
C GLU A 315 46.97 13.91 -9.26
N ALA A 316 46.88 13.39 -8.02
CA ALA A 316 47.83 13.41 -6.90
C ALA A 316 47.23 13.89 -5.55
N PRO A 317 47.78 13.49 -4.39
CA PRO A 317 48.34 12.19 -3.99
C PRO A 317 47.74 11.69 -2.65
N ALA A 318 48.22 10.51 -2.25
CA ALA A 318 47.81 9.67 -1.13
C ALA A 318 47.86 10.30 0.28
N ASP A 319 46.92 9.88 1.13
CA ASP A 319 47.13 9.74 2.58
C ASP A 319 46.74 8.31 3.00
N GLU A 320 47.75 7.57 3.43
CA GLU A 320 47.65 6.28 4.10
C GLU A 320 47.24 6.51 5.56
N GLN A 321 46.00 6.18 5.94
CA GLN A 321 45.64 5.75 7.30
C GLN A 321 44.16 5.36 7.40
N GLU A 322 43.79 4.18 6.88
CA GLU A 322 42.60 3.46 7.36
C GLU A 322 42.60 1.99 6.90
N GLN A 323 43.56 1.22 7.40
CA GLN A 323 43.49 -0.24 7.39
C GLN A 323 43.89 -0.77 8.77
N ASP A 324 43.13 -0.40 9.80
CA ASP A 324 43.20 -1.11 11.07
C ASP A 324 41.90 -0.91 11.88
N LEU A 325 40.74 -1.36 11.37
CA LEU A 325 39.54 -1.61 12.19
C LEU A 325 38.41 -2.39 11.45
N ARG A 326 38.76 -3.34 10.57
CA ARG A 326 37.77 -4.28 9.96
C ARG A 326 38.23 -5.72 10.03
N ARG A 327 38.70 -6.12 11.21
CA ARG A 327 38.95 -7.53 11.50
C ARG A 327 38.62 -7.76 12.96
N ASP A 328 37.34 -7.96 13.25
CA ASP A 328 36.82 -8.68 14.42
C ASP A 328 35.28 -8.53 14.42
N LEU A 329 34.56 -9.30 13.59
CA LEU A 329 33.14 -9.68 13.75
C LEU A 329 32.68 -10.60 12.61
N GLU A 330 33.33 -11.75 12.46
CA GLU A 330 32.73 -12.90 11.76
C GLU A 330 32.48 -14.01 12.79
N CYS A 331 31.21 -14.36 13.00
CA CYS A 331 30.82 -15.54 13.76
C CYS A 331 31.08 -16.82 12.95
N PRO A 332 31.59 -17.91 13.55
CA PRO A 332 31.76 -19.18 12.84
C PRO A 332 30.41 -19.91 12.65
N PRO A 333 30.22 -20.67 11.55
CA PRO A 333 29.04 -21.50 11.35
C PRO A 333 29.06 -22.76 12.26
N PRO A 334 27.90 -23.35 12.57
CA PRO A 334 27.82 -24.48 13.49
C PRO A 334 28.38 -25.77 12.89
N GLN A 335 29.09 -26.54 13.72
CA GLN A 335 29.66 -27.85 13.41
C GLN A 335 28.56 -28.90 13.22
N GLN A 336 28.70 -29.74 12.19
CA GLN A 336 27.90 -30.93 11.95
C GLN A 336 28.56 -32.13 12.66
N ASP A 337 27.86 -32.74 13.61
CA ASP A 337 28.23 -34.04 14.15
C ASP A 337 27.75 -35.15 13.22
N GLU A 338 28.69 -35.91 12.66
CA GLU A 338 28.44 -37.22 12.06
C GLU A 338 28.22 -38.26 13.18
N SER A 339 27.05 -38.90 13.22
CA SER A 339 26.99 -40.34 13.51
C SER A 339 25.65 -40.98 13.12
N SER A 340 25.77 -42.16 12.50
CA SER A 340 24.80 -43.25 12.39
C SER A 340 23.71 -43.24 11.29
N ALA A 341 23.98 -44.03 10.26
CA ALA A 341 23.04 -44.91 9.54
C ALA A 341 23.72 -46.31 9.47
N PRO A 342 23.08 -47.46 9.14
CA PRO A 342 21.79 -47.62 8.43
C PRO A 342 20.88 -48.77 8.94
N THR A 343 19.65 -48.87 8.43
CA THR A 343 18.94 -50.15 8.27
C THR A 343 18.03 -50.14 7.04
N GLU A 344 18.24 -51.14 6.18
CA GLU A 344 17.58 -51.50 4.92
C GLU A 344 16.09 -51.90 5.07
N ALA A 345 15.20 -51.42 4.18
CA ALA A 345 14.50 -52.14 3.08
C ALA A 345 13.04 -52.53 3.40
N PRO A 346 12.15 -52.91 2.43
CA PRO A 346 12.26 -52.91 0.96
C PRO A 346 11.09 -52.24 0.20
N THR A 347 11.37 -52.00 -1.08
CA THR A 347 10.46 -51.66 -2.21
C THR A 347 9.43 -52.76 -2.52
N PRO A 348 8.22 -52.41 -2.99
CA PRO A 348 7.44 -53.29 -3.85
C PRO A 348 7.33 -52.78 -5.30
N THR A 349 7.64 -53.70 -6.18
CA THR A 349 7.49 -53.78 -7.64
C THR A 349 6.10 -53.40 -8.16
N GLY A 350 6.04 -52.68 -9.28
CA GLY A 350 4.81 -52.47 -10.06
C GLY A 350 4.44 -53.65 -10.96
N PRO A 351 3.41 -53.49 -11.82
CA PRO A 351 3.33 -54.24 -13.07
C PRO A 351 3.38 -53.33 -14.30
N SER A 352 4.11 -53.86 -15.28
CA SER A 352 4.31 -53.44 -16.66
C SER A 352 3.01 -53.18 -17.44
N PHE A 353 2.97 -52.08 -18.20
CA PHE A 353 2.01 -51.90 -19.29
C PHE A 353 2.76 -51.67 -20.61
N THR A 354 2.57 -52.63 -21.52
CA THR A 354 3.01 -52.58 -22.91
C THR A 354 2.24 -51.53 -23.72
N PRO A 355 2.87 -50.75 -24.61
CA PRO A 355 2.16 -49.81 -25.46
C PRO A 355 1.44 -50.53 -26.61
N VAL A 356 0.13 -50.32 -26.71
CA VAL A 356 -0.71 -50.74 -27.83
C VAL A 356 -0.51 -49.76 -28.98
N VAL A 357 -0.07 -50.27 -30.13
CA VAL A 357 0.07 -49.53 -31.40
C VAL A 357 -1.30 -49.44 -32.09
N PRO A 358 -1.85 -48.25 -32.42
CA PRO A 358 -3.01 -48.15 -33.27
C PRO A 358 -2.64 -48.27 -34.77
N PRO A 359 -3.52 -48.86 -35.61
CA PRO A 359 -3.23 -49.13 -37.01
C PRO A 359 -3.22 -47.88 -37.90
N ARG A 360 -2.39 -47.97 -38.93
CA ARG A 360 -2.12 -47.01 -40.00
C ARG A 360 -3.41 -46.65 -40.77
N ALA A 361 -3.78 -45.37 -40.78
CA ALA A 361 -4.87 -44.86 -41.59
C ALA A 361 -4.47 -44.76 -43.08
N THR A 362 -5.34 -45.26 -43.95
CA THR A 362 -5.30 -45.16 -45.42
C THR A 362 -5.69 -43.75 -45.90
N PRO A 363 -5.24 -43.30 -47.10
CA PRO A 363 -5.49 -41.94 -47.58
C PRO A 363 -6.94 -41.79 -48.09
N ILE A 364 -7.63 -40.75 -47.63
CA ILE A 364 -8.94 -40.32 -48.15
C ILE A 364 -8.71 -39.35 -49.32
N ALA A 365 -9.40 -39.60 -50.43
CA ALA A 365 -9.40 -38.79 -51.65
C ALA A 365 -10.04 -37.39 -51.42
N PRO A 366 -9.64 -36.35 -52.18
CA PRO A 366 -10.12 -34.99 -51.97
C PRO A 366 -11.57 -34.80 -52.47
N PRO A 367 -12.44 -34.07 -51.76
CA PRO A 367 -13.72 -33.64 -52.30
C PRO A 367 -13.57 -32.41 -53.20
N ARG A 368 -14.50 -32.33 -54.15
CA ARG A 368 -14.61 -31.43 -55.30
C ARG A 368 -14.70 -29.95 -54.92
N GLN A 369 -14.16 -29.11 -55.81
CA GLN A 369 -14.32 -27.66 -55.85
C GLN A 369 -15.80 -27.24 -55.77
N ALA A 370 -16.11 -26.35 -54.83
CA ALA A 370 -17.36 -25.58 -54.82
C ALA A 370 -17.10 -24.20 -55.41
N THR A 371 -17.96 -23.85 -56.36
CA THR A 371 -18.09 -22.62 -57.13
C THR A 371 -18.25 -21.36 -56.27
N GLN A 372 -17.61 -20.26 -56.69
CA GLN A 372 -17.81 -18.90 -56.16
C GLN A 372 -19.26 -18.41 -56.32
N PRO A 373 -19.82 -17.67 -55.36
CA PRO A 373 -20.95 -16.78 -55.62
C PRO A 373 -20.48 -15.37 -56.01
N GLU A 374 -21.19 -14.81 -56.97
CA GLU A 374 -20.99 -13.49 -57.59
C GLU A 374 -21.02 -12.31 -56.60
N ARG A 375 -20.21 -11.32 -56.96
CA ARG A 375 -20.07 -10.00 -56.36
C ARG A 375 -21.27 -9.11 -56.74
N LEU A 376 -22.10 -8.73 -55.78
CA LEU A 376 -23.08 -7.65 -55.90
C LEU A 376 -22.59 -6.42 -55.10
N MET A 377 -22.45 -5.30 -55.81
CA MET A 377 -22.17 -3.94 -55.30
C MET A 377 -23.46 -3.09 -55.42
N PRO A 378 -23.55 -1.93 -54.76
CA PRO A 378 -24.61 -1.63 -53.78
C PRO A 378 -25.78 -0.84 -54.35
N GLN A 379 -26.97 -1.01 -53.75
CA GLN A 379 -28.11 -0.12 -53.97
C GLN A 379 -28.15 1.00 -52.92
N SER A 380 -28.49 2.19 -53.41
CA SER A 380 -28.55 3.49 -52.76
C SER A 380 -29.55 3.59 -51.60
N MET A 381 -29.13 4.30 -50.53
CA MET A 381 -29.98 4.71 -49.41
C MET A 381 -31.03 5.76 -49.83
N PRO A 382 -32.26 5.72 -49.27
CA PRO A 382 -33.17 6.86 -49.24
C PRO A 382 -32.94 7.76 -48.01
N ALA A 383 -33.14 9.06 -48.22
CA ALA A 383 -32.94 10.18 -47.28
C ALA A 383 -33.89 10.17 -46.06
N PRO A 384 -33.54 10.86 -44.95
CA PRO A 384 -34.28 10.81 -43.69
C PRO A 384 -35.58 11.63 -43.68
N HIS A 385 -36.58 11.09 -42.98
CA HIS A 385 -37.87 11.75 -42.71
C HIS A 385 -37.73 12.94 -41.74
N ALA A 386 -38.49 13.99 -42.03
CA ALA A 386 -38.57 15.24 -41.27
C ALA A 386 -39.25 15.09 -39.89
N PRO A 387 -38.93 15.95 -38.90
CA PRO A 387 -39.53 15.91 -37.57
C PRO A 387 -40.93 16.55 -37.51
N PRO A 388 -41.78 16.15 -36.55
CA PRO A 388 -43.10 16.74 -36.34
C PRO A 388 -43.03 18.14 -35.66
N PRO A 389 -44.07 18.98 -35.79
CA PRO A 389 -44.05 20.36 -35.34
C PRO A 389 -44.25 20.50 -33.82
N ALA A 390 -43.66 21.58 -33.29
CA ALA A 390 -43.75 22.00 -31.89
C ALA A 390 -45.18 22.41 -31.48
N LEU A 391 -45.63 21.91 -30.34
CA LEU A 391 -46.81 22.39 -29.61
C LEU A 391 -46.37 23.49 -28.62
N GLY A 392 -47.01 24.66 -28.73
CA GLY A 392 -46.91 25.76 -27.79
C GLY A 392 -47.74 25.53 -26.50
N PRO A 393 -47.74 26.51 -25.58
CA PRO A 393 -47.99 26.28 -24.16
C PRO A 393 -49.48 26.19 -23.83
N GLN A 394 -49.84 25.27 -22.93
CA GLN A 394 -51.12 25.29 -22.22
C GLN A 394 -50.89 25.66 -20.75
N ALA A 395 -51.62 26.70 -20.35
CA ALA A 395 -51.72 27.23 -19.01
C ALA A 395 -52.59 26.35 -18.11
N ASP A 396 -52.25 26.38 -16.83
CA ASP A 396 -53.09 26.45 -15.64
C ASP A 396 -54.47 25.77 -15.66
N THR A 397 -54.61 24.77 -14.80
CA THR A 397 -55.80 24.63 -13.94
C THR A 397 -55.38 24.00 -12.61
N GLU A 398 -55.57 24.79 -11.54
CA GLU A 398 -55.80 24.34 -10.17
C GLU A 398 -56.86 23.22 -10.14
N ASP A 399 -56.65 22.19 -9.31
CA ASP A 399 -57.67 21.81 -8.32
C ASP A 399 -57.11 20.81 -7.30
N ASP A 400 -57.59 21.01 -6.09
CA ASP A 400 -57.19 20.51 -4.79
C ASP A 400 -57.44 19.01 -4.52
N ASP A 401 -56.83 18.57 -3.42
CA ASP A 401 -57.31 17.58 -2.45
C ASP A 401 -57.27 16.07 -2.80
N TYR A 402 -56.43 15.31 -2.09
CA TYR A 402 -56.85 14.54 -0.90
C TYR A 402 -55.65 13.81 -0.26
N MET A 403 -55.56 13.96 1.07
CA MET A 403 -54.66 13.23 1.97
C MET A 403 -55.07 11.77 2.17
N LEU A 404 -54.08 10.86 2.27
CA LEU A 404 -53.79 10.02 3.45
C LEU A 404 -52.49 9.21 3.26
#